data_AF-A0AA49GAZ5-F1
#
_entry.id   AF-A0AA49GAZ5-F1
#
_cell.length_a   1.000
_cell.length_b   1.000
_cell.length_c   1.000
_cell.angle_alpha   90.00
_cell.angle_beta   90.00
_cell.angle_gamma   90.00
#
_symmetry.space_group_name_H-M   'P 1'
#
loop_
_entity.id
_entity.type
_entity.pdbx_description
1 polymer ?
#
loop_
_entity_poly.entity_id
_entity_poly.type
_entity_poly.pdbx_seq_one_letter_code
_entity_poly.pdbx_strand_id
1 'polypeptide(L)'
;MARLKLNYSESIAILGLNPGASPEQIKNAYRKLAKQYHPDVYQLDEGERFKEISSAYYFLKKHPEPPIQNQNQAHSSNPSSDYEQKRRAYHRRQREKKAHEANQNAEMFKWLFVRFRLFVFIILIFNCLLAIDYFLPSVSEEVKITKIITIKTISKAKMIYSYKALLNNGMTFRFRKDEMDKVDLNNPFILNRTTIFKEGRFLESKNGEVKIYIDYGLFRVFGGLIPLNILLLITYLFFVKNNDYRLTLFLVALIVFIFQLFLVF
;
A
#
# COMPACT_ATOMS: atom_id res chain seq x y z
N MET A 1 -10.74 -90.24 14.68
CA MET A 1 -10.33 -88.82 14.79
C MET A 1 -11.40 -88.07 15.57
N ALA A 2 -11.11 -87.70 16.82
CA ALA A 2 -12.04 -87.01 17.70
C ALA A 2 -12.24 -85.55 17.26
N ARG A 3 -13.48 -85.09 17.11
CA ARG A 3 -13.78 -83.66 16.93
C ARG A 3 -13.66 -82.97 18.30
N LEU A 4 -12.59 -82.20 18.51
CA LEU A 4 -12.49 -81.28 19.65
C LEU A 4 -13.67 -80.30 19.61
N LYS A 5 -14.58 -80.39 20.60
CA LYS A 5 -15.61 -79.38 20.84
C LYS A 5 -14.94 -78.22 21.58
N LEU A 6 -14.38 -77.26 20.85
CA LEU A 6 -13.85 -76.02 21.42
C LEU A 6 -14.99 -75.15 21.98
N ASN A 7 -14.83 -74.67 23.22
CA ASN A 7 -15.67 -73.62 23.79
C ASN A 7 -14.93 -72.25 23.79
N TYR A 8 -15.65 -71.17 24.09
CA TYR A 8 -15.08 -69.81 24.04
C TYR A 8 -13.96 -69.60 25.06
N SER A 9 -14.15 -70.06 26.30
CA SER A 9 -13.17 -69.94 27.39
C SER A 9 -11.85 -70.63 27.06
N GLU A 10 -11.92 -71.87 26.56
CA GLU A 10 -10.77 -72.66 26.12
C GLU A 10 -10.06 -71.98 24.94
N SER A 11 -10.80 -71.44 23.99
CA SER A 11 -10.22 -70.78 22.81
C SER A 11 -9.44 -69.51 23.19
N ILE A 12 -9.94 -68.73 24.14
CA ILE A 12 -9.24 -67.56 24.69
C ILE A 12 -8.00 -67.97 25.49
N ALA A 13 -8.11 -69.04 26.29
CA ALA A 13 -6.99 -69.56 27.06
C ALA A 13 -5.87 -70.10 26.16
N ILE A 14 -6.20 -70.79 25.05
CA ILE A 14 -5.21 -71.27 24.05
C ILE A 14 -4.43 -70.11 23.43
N LEU A 15 -5.08 -68.97 23.20
CA LEU A 15 -4.42 -67.75 22.72
C LEU A 15 -3.73 -66.93 23.82
N GLY A 16 -3.82 -67.37 25.09
CA GLY A 16 -3.23 -66.69 26.24
C GLY A 16 -3.86 -65.33 26.55
N LEU A 17 -5.15 -65.16 26.24
CA LEU A 17 -5.88 -63.92 26.42
C LEU A 17 -6.82 -64.00 27.63
N ASN A 18 -7.28 -62.83 28.10
CA ASN A 18 -8.32 -62.74 29.12
C ASN A 18 -9.71 -62.76 28.46
N PRO A 19 -10.77 -63.22 29.17
CA PRO A 19 -12.14 -63.12 28.71
C PRO A 19 -12.51 -61.67 28.36
N GLY A 20 -13.18 -61.45 27.23
CA GLY A 20 -13.52 -60.10 26.74
C GLY A 20 -12.42 -59.39 25.93
N ALA A 21 -11.37 -60.11 25.51
CA ALA A 21 -10.35 -59.57 24.62
C ALA A 21 -10.94 -59.04 23.30
N SER A 22 -10.44 -57.90 22.83
CA SER A 22 -10.94 -57.28 21.60
C SER A 22 -10.55 -58.11 20.35
N PRO A 23 -11.29 -57.99 19.23
CA PRO A 23 -10.93 -58.67 17.98
C PRO A 23 -9.51 -58.35 17.50
N GLU A 24 -9.00 -57.15 17.79
CA GLU A 24 -7.63 -56.76 17.49
C GLU A 24 -6.61 -57.49 18.36
N GLN A 25 -6.89 -57.65 19.66
CA GLN A 25 -6.05 -58.41 20.59
C GLN A 25 -6.00 -59.89 20.21
N ILE A 26 -7.15 -60.49 19.87
CA ILE A 26 -7.26 -61.88 19.39
C ILE A 26 -6.42 -62.09 18.13
N LYS A 27 -6.50 -61.18 17.16
CA LYS A 27 -5.72 -61.25 15.92
C LYS A 27 -4.21 -61.11 16.16
N ASN A 28 -3.80 -60.23 17.07
CA ASN A 28 -2.39 -60.02 17.38
C ASN A 28 -1.78 -61.21 18.14
N ALA A 29 -2.50 -61.77 19.11
CA ALA A 29 -2.07 -62.96 19.84
C ALA A 29 -1.90 -64.16 18.91
N TYR A 30 -2.88 -64.41 18.02
CA TYR A 30 -2.78 -65.44 17.00
C TYR A 30 -1.55 -65.27 16.11
N ARG A 31 -1.29 -64.06 15.59
CA ARG A 31 -0.11 -63.81 14.74
C ARG A 31 1.20 -64.11 15.44
N LYS A 32 1.30 -63.76 16.73
CA LYS A 32 2.49 -64.02 17.54
C LYS A 32 2.71 -65.52 17.74
N LEU A 33 1.67 -66.25 18.13
CA LEU A 33 1.72 -67.69 18.35
C LEU A 33 1.91 -68.47 17.05
N ALA A 34 1.26 -68.06 15.95
CA ALA A 34 1.40 -68.69 14.64
C ALA A 34 2.82 -68.57 14.07
N LYS A 35 3.52 -67.46 14.34
CA LYS A 35 4.93 -67.31 13.98
C LYS A 35 5.84 -68.17 14.86
N GLN A 36 5.47 -68.34 16.13
CA GLN A 36 6.25 -69.12 17.09
C GLN A 36 6.15 -70.62 16.85
N TYR A 37 4.97 -71.13 16.51
CA TYR A 37 4.69 -72.56 16.34
C TYR A 37 4.50 -72.96 14.86
N HIS A 38 5.06 -72.21 13.91
CA HIS A 38 4.89 -72.51 12.49
C HIS A 38 5.56 -73.86 12.15
N PRO A 39 4.91 -74.77 11.41
CA PRO A 39 5.46 -76.09 11.09
C PRO A 39 6.75 -76.04 10.24
N ASP A 40 7.03 -74.92 9.57
CA ASP A 40 8.30 -74.72 8.85
C ASP A 40 9.49 -74.40 9.78
N VAL A 41 9.24 -74.02 11.04
CA VAL A 41 10.30 -73.62 11.99
C VAL A 41 10.63 -74.75 12.98
N TYR A 42 9.67 -75.64 13.31
CA TYR A 42 9.87 -76.75 14.26
C TYR A 42 9.37 -78.09 13.70
N GLN A 43 10.15 -79.16 13.88
CA GLN A 43 9.86 -80.48 13.32
C GLN A 43 8.81 -81.26 14.13
N LEU A 44 7.80 -81.75 13.40
CA LEU A 44 6.87 -82.88 13.61
C LEU A 44 6.04 -83.01 14.92
N ASP A 45 6.49 -82.60 16.10
CA ASP A 45 5.70 -82.74 17.35
C ASP A 45 4.90 -81.46 17.73
N GLU A 46 5.28 -80.28 17.22
CA GLU A 46 4.56 -79.02 17.52
C GLU A 46 3.43 -78.70 16.53
N GLY A 47 3.26 -79.53 15.49
CA GLY A 47 2.22 -79.35 14.48
C GLY A 47 0.80 -79.48 15.04
N GLU A 48 0.61 -80.22 16.13
CA GLU A 48 -0.68 -80.31 16.82
C GLU A 48 -1.03 -79.00 17.53
N ARG A 49 -0.06 -78.35 18.17
CA ARG A 49 -0.27 -77.04 18.82
C ARG A 49 -0.62 -75.95 17.82
N PHE A 50 0.00 -75.94 16.64
CA PHE A 50 -0.38 -75.00 15.59
C PHE A 50 -1.84 -75.19 15.13
N LYS A 51 -2.30 -76.44 15.02
CA LYS A 51 -3.70 -76.75 14.67
C LYS A 51 -4.67 -76.31 15.77
N GLU A 52 -4.30 -76.44 17.04
CA GLU A 52 -5.10 -75.96 18.18
C GLU A 52 -5.21 -74.43 18.19
N ILE A 53 -4.08 -73.72 18.05
CA ILE A 53 -4.01 -72.24 17.98
C ILE A 53 -4.86 -71.72 16.81
N SER A 54 -4.73 -72.35 15.65
CA SER A 54 -5.52 -72.00 14.46
C SER A 54 -7.01 -72.24 14.68
N SER A 55 -7.38 -73.39 15.23
CA SER A 55 -8.78 -73.74 15.51
C SER A 55 -9.42 -72.78 16.52
N ALA A 56 -8.70 -72.42 17.59
CA ALA A 56 -9.15 -71.44 18.57
C ALA A 56 -9.39 -70.06 17.94
N TYR A 57 -8.46 -69.58 17.10
CA TYR A 57 -8.64 -68.31 16.37
C TYR A 57 -9.86 -68.33 15.45
N TYR A 58 -10.04 -69.40 14.66
CA TYR A 58 -11.21 -69.52 13.78
C TYR A 58 -12.53 -69.59 14.55
N PHE A 59 -12.55 -70.27 15.69
CA PHE A 59 -13.73 -70.33 16.56
C PHE A 59 -14.09 -68.94 17.11
N LEU A 60 -13.13 -68.23 17.70
CA LEU A 60 -13.35 -66.87 18.25
C LEU A 60 -13.74 -65.86 17.17
N LYS A 61 -13.21 -66.01 15.96
CA LYS A 61 -13.59 -65.18 14.82
C LYS A 61 -15.06 -65.40 14.40
N LYS A 62 -15.57 -66.64 14.51
CA LYS A 62 -16.94 -67.00 14.14
C LYS A 62 -17.95 -66.75 15.27
N HIS A 63 -17.49 -66.82 16.52
CA HIS A 63 -18.28 -66.68 17.73
C HIS A 63 -17.70 -65.59 18.65
N PRO A 64 -17.80 -64.30 18.28
CA PRO A 64 -17.38 -63.22 19.16
C PRO A 64 -18.33 -63.16 20.37
N GLU A 65 -17.83 -63.35 21.60
CA GLU A 65 -18.62 -62.99 22.79
C GLU A 65 -18.80 -61.47 22.84
N PRO A 66 -19.93 -61.00 23.42
CA PRO A 66 -20.12 -59.59 23.66
C PRO A 66 -19.01 -59.05 24.58
N PRO A 67 -18.43 -57.89 24.27
CA PRO A 67 -17.37 -57.32 25.10
C PRO A 67 -17.89 -57.08 26.52
N ILE A 68 -17.16 -57.58 27.52
CA ILE A 68 -17.34 -57.20 28.92
C ILE A 68 -17.17 -55.67 28.98
N GLN A 69 -18.26 -54.96 29.25
CA GLN A 69 -18.28 -53.49 29.28
C GLN A 69 -17.46 -52.99 30.47
N ASN A 70 -16.16 -52.80 30.28
CA ASN A 70 -15.36 -51.97 31.17
C ASN A 70 -15.76 -50.50 30.96
N GLN A 71 -16.54 -49.96 31.89
CA GLN A 71 -16.87 -48.55 31.96
C GLN A 71 -15.63 -47.71 32.27
N ASN A 72 -14.87 -47.34 31.24
CA ASN A 72 -13.97 -46.20 31.33
C ASN A 72 -14.50 -45.11 30.41
N GLN A 73 -14.97 -44.03 31.03
CA GLN A 73 -15.55 -42.86 30.41
C GLN A 73 -14.55 -42.18 29.46
N ALA A 74 -14.71 -42.41 28.16
CA ALA A 74 -14.18 -41.48 27.16
C ALA A 74 -15.19 -40.32 27.03
N HIS A 75 -14.80 -39.13 27.50
CA HIS A 75 -15.49 -37.88 27.21
C HIS A 75 -15.63 -37.74 25.68
N SER A 76 -16.85 -37.85 25.18
CA SER A 76 -17.17 -37.52 23.78
C SER A 76 -17.14 -36.00 23.62
N SER A 77 -15.95 -35.42 23.46
CA SER A 77 -15.80 -34.06 22.96
C SER A 77 -16.19 -34.06 21.49
N ASN A 78 -17.37 -33.55 21.18
CA ASN A 78 -17.90 -33.44 19.81
C ASN A 78 -16.94 -32.57 18.96
N PRO A 79 -16.11 -33.13 18.06
CA PRO A 79 -15.00 -32.40 17.41
C PRO A 79 -15.48 -31.24 16.52
N SER A 80 -16.72 -31.33 16.04
CA SER A 80 -17.38 -30.29 15.25
C SER A 80 -17.64 -29.01 16.04
N SER A 81 -17.93 -29.10 17.34
CA SER A 81 -18.25 -27.95 18.20
C SER A 81 -17.00 -27.13 18.58
N ASP A 82 -15.89 -27.80 18.91
CA ASP A 82 -14.61 -27.15 19.23
C ASP A 82 -14.00 -26.46 17.99
N TYR A 83 -14.07 -27.11 16.83
CA TYR A 83 -13.64 -26.50 15.56
C TYR A 83 -14.42 -25.22 15.24
N GLU A 84 -15.75 -25.24 15.40
CA GLU A 84 -16.56 -24.05 15.19
C GLU A 84 -16.23 -22.92 16.17
N GLN A 85 -16.00 -23.25 17.44
CA GLN A 85 -15.63 -22.27 18.47
C GLN A 85 -14.29 -21.60 18.15
N LYS A 86 -13.27 -22.39 17.76
CA LYS A 86 -11.97 -21.89 17.31
C LYS A 86 -12.08 -21.01 16.06
N ARG A 87 -12.90 -21.41 15.07
CA ARG A 87 -13.17 -20.61 13.86
C ARG A 87 -13.82 -19.26 14.19
N ARG A 88 -14.81 -19.24 15.07
CA ARG A 88 -15.47 -18.00 15.53
C ARG A 88 -14.49 -17.08 16.28
N ALA A 89 -13.66 -17.64 17.15
CA ALA A 89 -12.63 -16.90 17.87
C ALA A 89 -11.59 -16.30 16.91
N TYR A 90 -11.18 -17.05 15.88
CA TYR A 90 -10.28 -16.56 14.83
C TYR A 90 -10.88 -15.36 14.08
N HIS A 91 -12.11 -15.48 13.58
CA HIS A 91 -12.77 -14.37 12.87
C HIS A 91 -13.03 -13.17 13.78
N ARG A 92 -13.34 -13.38 15.06
CA ARG A 92 -13.50 -12.30 16.05
C ARG A 92 -12.19 -11.53 16.22
N ARG A 93 -11.08 -12.22 16.48
CA ARG A 93 -9.75 -11.60 16.59
C ARG A 93 -9.37 -10.84 15.31
N GLN A 94 -9.69 -11.38 14.14
CA GLN A 94 -9.46 -10.68 12.87
C GLN A 94 -10.28 -9.38 12.75
N ARG A 95 -11.54 -9.39 13.18
CA ARG A 95 -12.38 -8.19 13.21
C ARG A 95 -11.88 -7.16 14.22
N GLU A 96 -11.48 -7.61 15.41
CA GLU A 96 -10.91 -6.76 16.46
C GLU A 96 -9.61 -6.10 16.00
N LYS A 97 -8.70 -6.86 15.37
CA LYS A 97 -7.48 -6.33 14.78
C LYS A 97 -7.78 -5.28 13.71
N LYS A 98 -8.66 -5.59 12.75
CA LYS A 98 -9.07 -4.64 11.70
C LYS A 98 -9.74 -3.39 12.28
N ALA A 99 -10.56 -3.53 13.31
CA ALA A 99 -11.20 -2.40 13.98
C ALA A 99 -10.18 -1.54 14.73
N HIS A 100 -9.19 -2.17 15.38
CA HIS A 100 -8.11 -1.45 16.04
C HIS A 100 -7.22 -0.71 15.04
N GLU A 101 -6.82 -1.36 13.95
CA GLU A 101 -6.10 -0.74 12.83
C GLU A 101 -6.91 0.40 12.20
N ALA A 102 -8.22 0.22 11.99
CA ALA A 102 -9.10 1.26 11.46
C ALA A 102 -9.20 2.47 12.40
N ASN A 103 -9.29 2.24 13.72
CA ASN A 103 -9.30 3.31 14.71
C ASN A 103 -7.95 4.06 14.73
N GLN A 104 -6.82 3.34 14.72
CA GLN A 104 -5.49 3.94 14.62
C GLN A 104 -5.36 4.79 13.35
N ASN A 105 -5.78 4.25 12.19
CA ASN A 105 -5.77 4.97 10.93
C ASN A 105 -6.67 6.21 10.98
N ALA A 106 -7.87 6.12 11.57
CA ALA A 106 -8.78 7.25 11.71
C ALA A 106 -8.16 8.39 12.55
N GLU A 107 -7.49 8.07 13.66
CA GLU A 107 -6.79 9.06 14.48
C GLU A 107 -5.63 9.71 13.72
N MET A 108 -4.83 8.90 12.99
CA MET A 108 -3.77 9.39 12.10
C MET A 108 -4.33 10.37 11.05
N PHE A 109 -5.43 10.02 10.38
CA PHE A 109 -6.05 10.88 9.38
C PHE A 109 -6.58 12.19 9.97
N LYS A 110 -7.20 12.16 11.16
CA LYS A 110 -7.65 13.39 11.84
C LYS A 110 -6.50 14.37 12.03
N TRP A 111 -5.38 13.89 12.56
CA TRP A 111 -4.19 14.71 12.80
C TRP A 111 -3.54 15.22 11.50
N LEU A 112 -3.55 14.39 10.45
CA LEU A 112 -3.06 14.74 9.12
C LEU A 112 -3.87 15.89 8.49
N PHE A 113 -5.20 15.79 8.48
CA PHE A 113 -6.05 16.82 7.89
C PHE A 113 -6.03 18.15 8.65
N VAL A 114 -5.79 18.14 9.97
CA VAL A 114 -5.54 19.36 10.73
C VAL A 114 -4.30 20.09 10.20
N ARG A 115 -3.21 19.36 9.90
CA ARG A 115 -1.99 19.94 9.30
C ARG A 115 -2.21 20.43 7.89
N PHE A 116 -2.91 19.66 7.06
CA PHE A 116 -3.24 20.11 5.71
C PHE A 116 -4.05 21.40 5.74
N ARG A 117 -4.96 21.57 6.72
CA ARG A 117 -5.69 22.83 6.88
C ARG A 117 -4.75 24.02 7.16
N LEU A 118 -3.73 23.83 7.99
CA LEU A 118 -2.71 24.87 8.25
C LEU A 118 -1.93 25.22 6.98
N PHE A 119 -1.49 24.21 6.22
CA PHE A 119 -0.82 24.43 4.94
C PHE A 119 -1.72 25.16 3.93
N VAL A 120 -2.99 24.79 3.85
CA VAL A 120 -3.97 25.46 3.00
C VAL A 120 -4.07 26.95 3.33
N PHE A 121 -4.08 27.32 4.61
CA PHE A 121 -4.07 28.74 4.99
C PHE A 121 -2.78 29.45 4.56
N ILE A 122 -1.62 28.81 4.68
CA ILE A 122 -0.34 29.37 4.21
C ILE A 122 -0.38 29.62 2.70
N ILE A 123 -0.82 28.62 1.92
CA ILE A 123 -0.94 28.72 0.47
C ILE A 123 -1.95 29.80 0.08
N LEU A 124 -3.07 29.89 0.81
CA LEU A 124 -4.10 30.90 0.58
C LEU A 124 -3.56 32.31 0.84
N ILE A 125 -2.86 32.53 1.96
CA ILE A 125 -2.22 33.82 2.28
C ILE A 125 -1.23 34.19 1.18
N PHE A 126 -0.40 33.26 0.73
CA PHE A 126 0.54 33.50 -0.37
C PHE A 126 -0.18 33.89 -1.67
N ASN A 127 -1.25 33.20 -2.04
CA ASN A 127 -2.03 33.56 -3.24
C ASN A 127 -2.72 34.92 -3.11
N CYS A 128 -3.19 35.28 -1.91
CA CYS A 128 -3.69 36.63 -1.63
C CYS A 128 -2.58 37.67 -1.76
N LEU A 129 -1.37 37.40 -1.27
CA LEU A 129 -0.21 38.29 -1.45
C LEU A 129 0.15 38.47 -2.92
N LEU A 130 0.13 37.39 -3.72
CA LEU A 130 0.32 37.47 -5.17
C LEU A 130 -0.76 38.34 -5.83
N ALA A 131 -2.04 38.14 -5.44
CA ALA A 131 -3.13 38.95 -5.96
C ALA A 131 -2.96 40.43 -5.58
N ILE A 132 -2.58 40.74 -4.34
CA ILE A 132 -2.29 42.11 -3.90
C ILE A 132 -1.13 42.70 -4.70
N ASP A 133 -0.03 41.97 -4.88
CA ASP A 133 1.13 42.45 -5.65
C ASP A 133 0.80 42.67 -7.13
N TYR A 134 -0.14 41.91 -7.68
CA TYR A 134 -0.66 42.14 -9.03
C TYR A 134 -1.36 43.50 -9.14
N PHE A 135 -2.20 43.86 -8.17
CA PHE A 135 -2.97 45.11 -8.16
C PHE A 135 -2.20 46.33 -7.69
N LEU A 136 -1.11 46.16 -6.93
CA LEU A 136 -0.27 47.26 -6.52
C LEU A 136 0.35 47.98 -7.74
N PRO A 137 0.58 49.31 -7.64
CA PRO A 137 1.31 50.02 -8.67
C PRO A 137 2.71 49.41 -8.82
N SER A 138 3.19 49.42 -10.05
CA SER A 138 4.52 48.89 -10.36
C SER A 138 5.60 49.91 -10.00
N VAL A 139 6.78 49.39 -9.64
CA VAL A 139 7.97 50.20 -9.35
C VAL A 139 8.87 50.21 -10.57
N SER A 140 9.33 51.40 -10.95
CA SER A 140 10.27 51.61 -12.05
C SER A 140 11.69 51.74 -11.53
N GLU A 141 12.64 51.07 -12.16
CA GLU A 141 14.08 51.09 -11.85
C GLU A 141 14.89 51.33 -13.14
N GLU A 142 15.87 52.23 -13.11
CA GLU A 142 16.81 52.37 -14.23
C GLU A 142 17.85 51.23 -14.20
N VAL A 143 17.96 50.51 -15.30
CA VAL A 143 18.83 49.33 -15.45
C VAL A 143 19.68 49.44 -16.72
N LYS A 144 20.85 48.79 -16.69
CA LYS A 144 21.75 48.71 -17.84
C LYS A 144 21.96 47.25 -18.25
N ILE A 145 22.10 47.02 -19.55
CA ILE A 145 22.45 45.71 -20.08
C ILE A 145 23.96 45.50 -19.86
N THR A 146 24.31 44.44 -19.13
CA THR A 146 25.70 44.09 -18.81
C THR A 146 26.27 43.08 -19.79
N LYS A 147 25.44 42.14 -20.25
CA LYS A 147 25.86 41.07 -21.15
C LYS A 147 24.74 40.67 -22.09
N ILE A 148 25.07 40.37 -23.34
CA ILE A 148 24.13 39.84 -24.33
C ILE A 148 24.61 38.48 -24.81
N ILE A 149 23.71 37.52 -24.89
CA ILE A 149 23.97 36.16 -25.36
C ILE A 149 23.06 35.90 -26.56
N THR A 150 23.64 35.60 -27.71
CA THR A 150 22.86 35.21 -28.90
C THR A 150 22.40 33.76 -28.79
N ILE A 151 21.11 33.53 -28.97
CA ILE A 151 20.47 32.22 -28.96
C ILE A 151 19.97 31.94 -30.38
N LYS A 152 20.43 30.83 -30.96
CA LYS A 152 20.01 30.35 -32.27
C LYS A 152 19.04 29.19 -32.08
N THR A 153 17.82 29.33 -32.58
CA THR A 153 16.80 28.27 -32.51
C THR A 153 16.37 27.88 -33.91
N ILE A 154 16.36 26.59 -34.20
CA ILE A 154 15.83 26.05 -35.46
C ILE A 154 14.34 25.78 -35.25
N SER A 155 13.48 26.40 -36.06
CA SER A 155 12.04 26.12 -36.07
C SER A 155 11.54 25.99 -37.50
N LYS A 156 10.87 24.88 -37.83
CA LYS A 156 10.33 24.60 -39.18
C LYS A 156 11.34 24.89 -40.31
N ALA A 157 12.57 24.40 -40.16
CA ALA A 157 13.68 24.61 -41.10
C ALA A 157 14.13 26.07 -41.30
N LYS A 158 13.66 27.03 -40.48
CA LYS A 158 14.11 28.42 -40.48
C LYS A 158 14.92 28.72 -39.22
N MET A 159 16.05 29.41 -39.38
CA MET A 159 16.86 29.91 -38.27
C MET A 159 16.21 31.14 -37.65
N ILE A 160 15.83 31.05 -36.37
CA ILE A 160 15.32 32.16 -35.58
C ILE A 160 16.42 32.60 -34.62
N TYR A 161 16.76 33.89 -34.67
CA TYR A 161 17.71 34.50 -33.77
C TYR A 161 16.95 35.21 -32.65
N SER A 162 17.31 34.90 -31.41
CA SER A 162 16.91 35.66 -30.23
C SER A 162 18.14 36.04 -29.42
N TYR A 163 18.04 37.07 -28.60
CA TYR A 163 19.13 37.58 -27.78
C TYR A 163 18.69 37.57 -26.33
N LYS A 164 19.50 37.05 -25.42
CA LYS A 164 19.25 37.10 -23.98
C LYS A 164 20.16 38.16 -23.38
N ALA A 165 19.57 39.26 -22.91
CA ALA A 165 20.28 40.31 -22.20
C ALA A 165 20.24 40.05 -20.70
N LEU A 166 21.40 40.16 -20.04
CA LEU A 166 21.55 40.20 -18.60
C LEU A 166 21.61 41.66 -18.15
N LEU A 167 20.81 42.00 -17.16
CA LEU A 167 20.77 43.33 -16.55
C LEU A 167 21.74 43.41 -15.38
N ASN A 168 22.11 44.64 -14.98
CA ASN A 168 22.96 44.92 -13.81
C ASN A 168 22.38 44.40 -12.48
N ASN A 169 21.06 44.27 -12.37
CA ASN A 169 20.40 43.69 -11.21
C ASN A 169 20.20 42.17 -11.28
N GLY A 170 20.80 41.50 -12.28
CA GLY A 170 20.79 40.04 -12.41
C GLY A 170 19.60 39.46 -13.18
N MET A 171 18.55 40.24 -13.47
CA MET A 171 17.44 39.78 -14.30
C MET A 171 17.84 39.61 -15.76
N THR A 172 17.11 38.75 -16.47
CA THR A 172 17.36 38.50 -17.89
C THR A 172 16.12 38.69 -18.73
N PHE A 173 16.26 39.37 -19.86
CA PHE A 173 15.20 39.59 -20.85
C PHE A 173 15.59 38.98 -22.18
N ARG A 174 14.62 38.42 -22.90
CA ARG A 174 14.81 37.93 -24.27
C ARG A 174 14.33 38.98 -25.25
N PHE A 175 15.15 39.25 -26.25
CA PHE A 175 14.92 40.18 -27.34
C PHE A 175 14.83 39.37 -28.62
N ARG A 176 13.86 39.71 -29.46
CA ARG A 176 13.86 39.28 -30.85
C ARG A 176 14.87 40.10 -31.65
N LYS A 177 15.22 39.62 -32.84
CA LYS A 177 16.16 40.33 -33.73
C LYS A 177 15.69 41.75 -34.08
N ASP A 178 14.42 41.89 -34.46
CA ASP A 178 13.81 43.18 -34.82
C ASP A 178 13.69 44.17 -33.66
N GLU A 179 13.63 43.67 -32.43
CA GLU A 179 13.67 44.49 -31.21
C GLU A 179 15.10 44.93 -30.91
N MET A 180 16.06 44.00 -31.01
CA MET A 180 17.48 44.26 -30.77
C MET A 180 18.06 45.31 -31.72
N ASP A 181 17.60 45.35 -32.97
CA ASP A 181 18.06 46.34 -33.95
C ASP A 181 17.67 47.80 -33.57
N LYS A 182 16.72 47.97 -32.64
CA LYS A 182 16.25 49.28 -32.13
C LYS A 182 16.79 49.64 -30.75
N VAL A 183 17.58 48.75 -30.14
CA VAL A 183 18.09 48.91 -28.78
C VAL A 183 19.37 49.75 -28.83
N ASP A 184 19.34 50.93 -28.20
CA ASP A 184 20.55 51.68 -27.90
C ASP A 184 21.15 51.18 -26.58
N LEU A 185 22.28 50.47 -26.69
CA LEU A 185 22.98 49.87 -25.54
C LEU A 185 23.68 50.90 -24.64
N ASN A 186 23.88 52.13 -25.12
CA ASN A 186 24.54 53.17 -24.33
C ASN A 186 23.57 53.83 -23.34
N ASN A 187 22.26 53.73 -23.61
CA ASN A 187 21.22 54.35 -22.80
C ASN A 187 20.64 53.38 -21.76
N PRO A 188 20.27 53.88 -20.57
CA PRO A 188 19.61 53.07 -19.56
C PRO A 188 18.18 52.72 -19.99
N PHE A 189 17.74 51.53 -19.58
CA PHE A 189 16.37 51.06 -19.72
C PHE A 189 15.60 51.30 -18.42
N ILE A 190 14.29 51.46 -18.53
CA ILE A 190 13.36 51.52 -17.42
C ILE A 190 12.77 50.12 -17.25
N LEU A 191 13.15 49.46 -16.16
CA LEU A 191 12.56 48.20 -15.75
C LEU A 191 11.33 48.47 -14.88
N ASN A 192 10.19 47.96 -15.32
CA ASN A 192 8.97 47.94 -14.53
C ASN A 192 8.84 46.59 -13.82
N ARG A 193 8.64 46.59 -12.50
CA ARG A 193 8.47 45.36 -11.71
C ARG A 193 7.38 45.49 -10.66
N THR A 194 6.97 44.35 -10.11
CA THR A 194 6.02 44.32 -9.00
C THR A 194 6.63 44.86 -7.71
N THR A 195 5.78 45.23 -6.75
CA THR A 195 6.20 45.96 -5.55
C THR A 195 6.72 44.99 -4.49
N ILE A 196 6.00 43.90 -4.24
CA ILE A 196 6.28 42.94 -3.17
C ILE A 196 7.31 41.92 -3.64
N PHE A 197 7.02 41.20 -4.72
CA PHE A 197 7.87 40.10 -5.21
C PHE A 197 8.96 40.55 -6.18
N LYS A 198 8.96 41.84 -6.58
CA LYS A 198 9.97 42.44 -7.48
C LYS A 198 10.11 41.71 -8.82
N GLU A 199 9.04 41.05 -9.28
CA GLU A 199 9.03 40.34 -10.55
C GLU A 199 8.97 41.35 -11.70
N GLY A 200 9.85 41.22 -12.68
CA GLY A 200 9.84 42.11 -13.85
C GLY A 200 8.56 41.94 -14.69
N ARG A 201 7.93 43.04 -15.06
CA ARG A 201 6.77 43.04 -15.98
C ARG A 201 7.21 43.31 -17.40
N PHE A 202 7.93 44.41 -17.58
CA PHE A 202 8.48 44.82 -18.86
C PHE A 202 9.71 45.70 -18.70
N LEU A 203 10.49 45.77 -19.76
CA LEU A 203 11.64 46.63 -19.93
C LEU A 203 11.32 47.61 -21.05
N GLU A 204 11.48 48.90 -20.79
CA GLU A 204 11.16 49.97 -21.74
C GLU A 204 12.38 50.87 -21.93
N SER A 205 12.68 51.24 -23.18
CA SER A 205 13.70 52.25 -23.46
C SER A 205 13.24 53.62 -22.95
N LYS A 206 14.17 54.48 -22.51
CA LYS A 206 13.84 55.81 -21.97
C LYS A 206 13.11 56.71 -22.97
N ASN A 207 13.35 56.50 -24.27
CA ASN A 207 12.66 57.18 -25.37
C ASN A 207 11.31 56.55 -25.76
N GLY A 208 10.93 55.42 -25.14
CA GLY A 208 9.68 54.70 -25.42
C GLY A 208 9.66 53.88 -26.71
N GLU A 209 10.75 53.82 -27.48
CA GLU A 209 10.77 53.16 -28.79
C GLU A 209 10.73 51.64 -28.71
N VAL A 210 11.20 51.07 -27.60
CA VAL A 210 11.30 49.63 -27.38
C VAL A 210 10.65 49.29 -26.05
N LYS A 211 9.66 48.39 -26.08
CA LYS A 211 8.98 47.87 -24.88
C LYS A 211 8.87 46.35 -24.96
N ILE A 212 9.55 45.67 -24.04
CA ILE A 212 9.73 44.22 -24.05
C ILE A 212 9.17 43.65 -22.77
N TYR A 213 8.31 42.66 -22.90
CA TYR A 213 7.66 42.01 -21.76
C TYR A 213 8.39 40.72 -21.41
N ILE A 214 8.28 40.29 -20.15
CA ILE A 214 8.78 38.95 -19.78
C ILE A 214 7.96 37.87 -20.49
N ASP A 215 8.64 36.94 -21.15
CA ASP A 215 8.02 35.84 -21.91
C ASP A 215 7.26 34.86 -21.00
N TYR A 216 7.82 34.55 -19.83
CA TYR A 216 7.32 33.53 -18.90
C TYR A 216 7.12 34.07 -17.48
N GLY A 217 6.48 35.23 -17.34
CA GLY A 217 6.15 35.81 -16.03
C GLY A 217 4.91 35.16 -15.41
N LEU A 218 4.91 35.02 -14.08
CA LEU A 218 3.76 34.53 -13.31
C LEU A 218 2.52 35.34 -13.67
N PHE A 219 2.57 36.67 -13.59
CA PHE A 219 1.40 37.52 -13.80
C PHE A 219 0.91 37.58 -15.25
N ARG A 220 1.79 37.33 -16.23
CA ARG A 220 1.44 37.46 -17.66
C ARG A 220 0.93 36.16 -18.27
N VAL A 221 1.62 35.04 -18.01
CA VAL A 221 1.28 33.74 -18.61
C VAL A 221 0.45 32.90 -17.66
N PHE A 222 0.79 32.94 -16.39
CA PHE A 222 0.24 32.05 -15.36
C PHE A 222 -0.68 32.78 -14.38
N GLY A 223 -1.09 34.02 -14.67
CA GLY A 223 -1.85 34.85 -13.75
C GLY A 223 -3.20 34.22 -13.39
N GLY A 224 -3.80 33.47 -14.32
CA GLY A 224 -5.02 32.70 -14.10
C GLY A 224 -4.88 31.55 -13.09
N LEU A 225 -3.65 31.09 -12.79
CA LEU A 225 -3.43 30.09 -11.75
C LEU A 225 -3.72 30.65 -10.35
N ILE A 226 -3.56 31.96 -10.13
CA ILE A 226 -3.81 32.58 -8.82
C ILE A 226 -5.30 32.45 -8.41
N PRO A 227 -6.28 32.98 -9.17
CA PRO A 227 -7.69 32.84 -8.81
C PRO A 227 -8.17 31.38 -8.87
N LEU A 228 -7.63 30.56 -9.78
CA LEU A 228 -7.93 29.12 -9.83
C LEU A 228 -7.49 28.42 -8.53
N ASN A 229 -6.28 28.69 -8.05
CA ASN A 229 -5.76 28.07 -6.83
C ASN A 229 -6.54 28.55 -5.60
N ILE A 230 -6.89 29.84 -5.53
CA ILE A 230 -7.78 30.37 -4.48
C ILE A 230 -9.12 29.63 -4.48
N LEU A 231 -9.74 29.44 -5.66
CA LEU A 231 -11.00 28.72 -5.79
C LEU A 231 -10.88 27.26 -5.31
N LEU A 232 -9.80 26.56 -5.66
CA LEU A 232 -9.53 25.20 -5.19
C LEU A 232 -9.41 25.13 -3.67
N LEU A 233 -8.70 26.07 -3.06
CA LEU A 233 -8.50 26.15 -1.61
C LEU A 233 -9.80 26.48 -0.87
N ILE A 234 -10.61 27.41 -1.38
CA ILE A 234 -11.94 27.70 -0.83
C ILE A 234 -12.84 26.46 -0.92
N THR A 235 -12.80 25.76 -2.06
CA THR A 235 -13.54 24.51 -2.26
C THR A 235 -13.14 23.44 -1.24
N TYR A 236 -11.83 23.30 -1.01
CA TYR A 236 -11.28 22.40 0.01
C TYR A 236 -11.78 22.76 1.43
N LEU A 237 -11.79 24.05 1.79
CA LEU A 237 -12.12 24.51 3.14
C LEU A 237 -13.61 24.36 3.48
N PHE A 238 -14.49 24.66 2.53
CA PHE A 238 -15.93 24.85 2.84
C PHE A 238 -16.85 23.80 2.22
N PHE A 239 -16.52 23.26 1.05
CA PHE A 239 -17.49 22.50 0.25
C PHE A 239 -17.22 20.99 0.30
N VAL A 240 -15.97 20.56 0.41
CA VAL A 240 -15.64 19.14 0.41
C VAL A 240 -15.62 18.57 1.83
N LYS A 241 -16.47 17.57 2.08
CA LYS A 241 -16.51 16.81 3.34
C LYS A 241 -15.82 15.46 3.28
N ASN A 242 -15.77 14.83 2.10
CA ASN A 242 -15.10 13.54 1.91
C ASN A 242 -13.57 13.71 1.95
N ASN A 243 -12.90 12.86 2.73
CA ASN A 243 -11.46 12.88 2.93
C ASN A 243 -10.67 12.61 1.64
N ASP A 244 -11.16 11.75 0.74
CA ASP A 244 -10.45 11.42 -0.51
C ASP A 244 -10.38 12.65 -1.43
N TYR A 245 -11.52 13.32 -1.63
CA TYR A 245 -11.57 14.55 -2.42
C TYR A 245 -10.79 15.71 -1.76
N ARG A 246 -10.75 15.77 -0.42
CA ARG A 246 -9.92 16.75 0.30
C ARG A 246 -8.45 16.53 0.00
N LEU A 247 -7.98 15.29 0.09
CA LEU A 247 -6.59 14.94 -0.22
C LEU A 247 -6.24 15.32 -1.66
N THR A 248 -7.09 14.96 -2.63
CA THR A 248 -6.88 15.29 -4.04
C THR A 248 -6.80 16.79 -4.27
N LEU A 249 -7.74 17.57 -3.74
CA LEU A 249 -7.72 19.03 -3.87
C LEU A 249 -6.47 19.65 -3.23
N PHE A 250 -6.08 19.17 -2.05
CA PHE A 250 -4.87 19.62 -1.38
C PHE A 250 -3.62 19.36 -2.23
N LEU A 251 -3.47 18.15 -2.78
CA LEU A 251 -2.32 17.80 -3.62
C LEU A 251 -2.27 18.64 -4.90
N VAL A 252 -3.42 18.84 -5.57
CA VAL A 252 -3.48 19.70 -6.76
C VAL A 252 -3.09 21.14 -6.41
N ALA A 253 -3.64 21.70 -5.33
CA ALA A 253 -3.30 23.05 -4.89
C ALA A 253 -1.82 23.18 -4.49
N LEU A 254 -1.24 22.15 -3.88
CA LEU A 254 0.17 22.10 -3.51
C LEU A 254 1.09 22.09 -4.74
N ILE A 255 0.75 21.32 -5.78
CA ILE A 255 1.51 21.30 -7.04
C ILE A 255 1.48 22.68 -7.70
N VAL A 256 0.30 23.30 -7.77
CA VAL A 256 0.16 24.67 -8.32
C VAL A 256 0.98 25.65 -7.49
N PHE A 257 0.95 25.54 -6.16
CA PHE A 257 1.75 26.38 -5.27
C PHE A 257 3.26 26.23 -5.47
N ILE A 258 3.78 25.01 -5.59
CA ILE A 258 5.20 24.75 -5.87
C ILE A 258 5.59 25.39 -7.21
N PHE A 259 4.74 25.25 -8.23
CA PHE A 259 4.96 25.88 -9.52
C PHE A 259 4.95 27.41 -9.45
N GLN A 260 4.04 28.01 -8.66
CA GLN A 260 4.02 29.45 -8.40
C GLN A 260 5.32 29.91 -7.71
N LEU A 261 5.82 29.18 -6.71
CA LEU A 261 7.09 29.50 -6.05
C LEU A 261 8.26 29.50 -7.03
N PHE A 262 8.33 28.51 -7.93
CA PHE A 262 9.37 28.42 -8.96
C PHE A 262 9.32 29.57 -9.98
N LEU A 263 8.13 30.11 -10.25
CA LEU A 263 8.00 31.25 -11.16
C LEU A 263 8.37 32.59 -10.50
N VAL A 264 8.21 32.69 -9.18
CA VAL A 264 8.47 33.91 -8.41
C VAL A 264 9.94 34.03 -8.00
N PHE A 265 10.58 32.91 -7.66
CA PHE A 265 11.94 32.83 -7.09
C PHE A 265 12.89 32.07 -8.00
#